data_AF-A0A6I1EHW2-F1
#
_entry.id   AF-A0A6I1EHW2-F1
#
_cell.length_a   1.000
_cell.length_b   1.000
_cell.length_c   1.000
_cell.angle_alpha   90.00
_cell.angle_beta   90.00
_cell.angle_gamma   90.00
#
_symmetry.space_group_name_H-M   'P 1'
#
loop_
_entity.id
_entity.type
_entity.pdbx_description
1 polymer ?
#
loop_
_entity_poly.entity_id
_entity_poly.type
_entity_poly.pdbx_seq_one_letter_code
_entity_poly.pdbx_strand_id
1 'polypeptide(L)'
;YSRMVVSARVFEADNADFAVRFLGDAFRRYGIKPGQLVVHSDNGASMKAAPTLALLEKNGITFSHSRPRVSNDNPYSESFFRTLK
;
A
#
# COMPACT_ATOMS: atom_id res chain seq x y z
N TYR A 1 -14.88 -7.07 4.67
CA TYR A 1 -13.73 -6.60 3.86
C TYR A 1 -13.74 -7.38 2.55
N SER A 2 -13.83 -6.72 1.39
CA SER A 2 -13.80 -7.41 0.09
C SER A 2 -12.34 -7.63 -0.33
N ARG A 3 -12.06 -8.69 -1.10
CA ARG A 3 -10.72 -9.01 -1.63
C ARG A 3 -10.45 -8.34 -2.99
N MET A 4 -11.13 -7.23 -3.25
CA MET A 4 -11.10 -6.59 -4.55
C MET A 4 -9.76 -5.86 -4.75
N VAL A 5 -9.09 -6.15 -5.87
CA VAL A 5 -7.95 -5.34 -6.30
C VAL A 5 -8.48 -3.99 -6.79
N VAL A 6 -8.17 -2.93 -6.04
CA VAL A 6 -8.59 -1.56 -6.35
C VAL A 6 -7.61 -0.86 -7.32
N SER A 7 -6.34 -1.23 -7.30
CA SER A 7 -5.33 -0.66 -8.19
C SER A 7 -4.14 -1.60 -8.29
N ALA A 8 -3.53 -1.68 -9.48
CA ALA A 8 -2.31 -2.43 -9.73
C ALA A 8 -1.48 -1.69 -10.78
N ARG A 9 -0.16 -1.64 -10.58
CA ARG A 9 0.81 -1.12 -11.56
C ARG A 9 2.14 -1.87 -11.46
N VAL A 10 2.87 -1.87 -12.57
CA VAL A 10 4.25 -2.33 -12.65
C VAL A 10 5.14 -1.12 -12.91
N PHE A 11 6.26 -1.05 -12.20
CA PHE A 11 7.29 -0.03 -12.35
C PHE A 11 8.63 -0.72 -12.60
N GLU A 12 9.57 0.02 -13.18
CA GLU A 12 10.90 -0.50 -13.54
C GLU A 12 11.79 -0.73 -12.31
N ALA A 13 11.46 -0.14 -11.16
CA ALA A 13 12.18 -0.31 -9.90
C ALA A 13 11.24 -0.14 -8.69
N ASP A 14 11.69 -0.59 -7.52
CA ASP A 14 11.05 -0.27 -6.24
C ASP A 14 11.67 1.01 -5.66
N ASN A 15 10.96 2.14 -5.78
CA ASN A 15 11.38 3.40 -5.18
C ASN A 15 10.19 4.21 -4.67
N ALA A 16 10.49 5.20 -3.82
CA ALA A 16 9.48 5.98 -3.12
C ALA A 16 8.65 6.87 -4.06
N ASP A 17 9.24 7.37 -5.14
CA ASP A 17 8.54 8.21 -6.13
C ASP A 17 7.41 7.43 -6.81
N PHE A 18 7.67 6.19 -7.19
CA PHE A 18 6.66 5.29 -7.74
C PHE A 18 5.60 4.92 -6.72
N ALA A 19 5.97 4.68 -5.46
CA ALA A 19 5.00 4.43 -4.38
C ALA A 19 4.06 5.62 -4.17
N VAL A 20 4.60 6.84 -4.10
CA VAL A 20 3.82 8.09 -3.96
C VAL A 20 2.87 8.27 -5.13
N ARG A 21 3.36 8.12 -6.37
CA ARG A 21 2.51 8.25 -7.56
C ARG A 21 1.39 7.22 -7.57
N PHE A 22 1.71 5.96 -7.30
CA PHE A 22 0.73 4.88 -7.29
C PHE A 22 -0.38 5.10 -6.25
N LEU A 23 0.01 5.38 -5.00
CA LEU A 23 -0.91 5.59 -3.90
C LEU A 23 -1.74 6.86 -4.10
N GLY A 24 -1.10 7.96 -4.54
CA GLY A 24 -1.79 9.22 -4.81
C GLY A 24 -2.88 9.07 -5.87
N ASP A 25 -2.58 8.37 -6.96
CA ASP A 25 -3.56 8.11 -8.03
C ASP A 25 -4.70 7.20 -7.54
N ALA A 26 -4.39 6.18 -6.73
CA ALA A 26 -5.39 5.32 -6.13
C ALA A 26 -6.32 6.10 -5.19
N PHE A 27 -5.78 6.91 -4.27
CA PHE A 27 -6.60 7.68 -3.33
C PHE A 27 -7.50 8.68 -4.04
N ARG A 28 -7.00 9.34 -5.10
CA ARG A 28 -7.81 10.25 -5.93
C ARG A 28 -8.95 9.52 -6.62
N ARG A 29 -8.68 8.36 -7.22
CA ARG A 29 -9.68 7.57 -7.95
C ARG A 29 -10.81 7.08 -7.04
N TYR A 30 -10.50 6.72 -5.80
CA TYR A 30 -11.47 6.18 -4.85
C TYR A 30 -12.05 7.22 -3.89
N GLY A 31 -11.63 8.49 -3.98
CA GLY A 31 -12.16 9.57 -3.16
C GLY A 31 -11.99 9.34 -1.66
N ILE A 32 -10.85 8.75 -1.26
CA ILE A 32 -10.57 8.38 0.13
C ILE A 32 -10.54 9.65 1.00
N LYS A 33 -11.41 9.73 1.99
CA LYS A 33 -11.40 10.82 2.97
C LYS A 33 -10.40 10.51 4.11
N PRO A 34 -9.84 11.55 4.75
CA PRO A 34 -9.05 11.38 5.96
C PRO A 34 -9.73 10.49 7.01
N GLY A 35 -8.98 9.56 7.59
CA GLY A 35 -9.44 8.63 8.63
C GLY A 35 -10.25 7.43 8.14
N GLN A 36 -10.52 7.30 6.84
CA GLN A 36 -11.35 6.20 6.31
C GLN A 36 -10.56 4.99 5.81
N LEU A 37 -9.23 5.11 5.70
CA LEU A 37 -8.38 4.07 5.15
C LEU A 37 -7.21 3.76 6.09
N VAL A 38 -7.00 2.46 6.30
CA VAL A 38 -5.77 1.93 6.88
C VAL A 38 -4.99 1.26 5.75
N VAL A 39 -3.74 1.66 5.57
CA VAL A 39 -2.83 1.01 4.63
C VAL A 39 -1.97 0.03 5.41
N HIS A 40 -2.08 -1.24 5.04
CA HIS A 40 -1.22 -2.32 5.50
C HIS A 40 -0.15 -2.56 4.44
N SER A 41 1.12 -2.44 4.83
CA SER A 41 2.26 -2.68 3.96
C SER A 41 3.32 -3.49 4.69
N ASP A 42 3.99 -4.37 3.94
CA ASP A 42 5.23 -4.95 4.38
C ASP A 42 6.35 -3.92 4.48
N ASN A 43 7.44 -4.32 5.13
CA ASN A 43 8.60 -3.49 5.48
C ASN A 43 9.47 -3.06 4.28
N GLY A 44 8.89 -2.91 3.08
CA GLY A 44 9.55 -2.41 1.87
C GLY A 44 10.13 -1.00 2.08
N ALA A 45 11.30 -0.74 1.49
CA ALA A 45 12.01 0.52 1.70
C ALA A 45 11.24 1.73 1.12
N SER A 46 10.59 1.57 -0.03
CA SER A 46 9.76 2.60 -0.66
C SER A 46 8.55 3.00 0.17
N MET A 47 7.90 2.03 0.82
CA MET A 47 6.71 2.25 1.66
C MET A 47 7.03 2.89 3.01
N LYS A 48 8.30 2.82 3.46
CA LYS A 48 8.80 3.48 4.67
C LYS A 48 9.51 4.81 4.38
N ALA A 49 9.70 5.15 3.10
CA ALA A 49 10.40 6.36 2.74
C ALA A 49 9.59 7.61 3.16
N ALA A 50 10.31 8.66 3.58
CA ALA A 50 9.73 9.93 4.00
C ALA A 50 8.65 10.49 3.03
N PRO A 51 8.85 10.53 1.70
CA PRO A 51 7.83 11.08 0.81
C PRO A 51 6.55 10.24 0.77
N THR A 52 6.65 8.92 0.93
CA THR A 52 5.48 8.02 1.00
C THR A 52 4.72 8.24 2.29
N LEU A 53 5.41 8.33 3.44
CA LEU A 53 4.77 8.60 4.73
C LEU A 53 4.09 9.97 4.74
N ALA A 54 4.74 11.00 4.20
CA ALA A 54 4.16 12.34 4.09
C ALA A 54 2.87 12.36 3.23
N LEU A 55 2.81 11.55 2.17
CA LEU A 55 1.60 11.40 1.37
C LEU A 55 0.46 10.77 2.20
N LEU A 56 0.75 9.72 2.97
CA LEU A 56 -0.24 9.05 3.81
C LEU A 56 -0.78 9.99 4.88
N GLU A 57 0.11 10.71 5.57
CA GLU A 57 -0.25 11.72 6.57
C GLU A 57 -1.11 12.83 5.98
N LYS A 58 -0.73 13.38 4.82
CA LYS A 58 -1.51 14.42 4.12
C LYS A 58 -2.94 13.97 3.79
N ASN A 59 -3.14 12.68 3.52
CA ASN A 59 -4.44 12.11 3.22
C ASN A 59 -5.15 11.55 4.47
N GLY A 60 -4.58 11.73 5.67
CA GLY A 60 -5.12 11.22 6.94
C GLY A 60 -5.24 9.70 6.98
N ILE A 61 -4.35 9.00 6.29
CA ILE A 61 -4.37 7.54 6.18
C ILE A 61 -3.53 6.94 7.31
N THR A 62 -4.12 6.02 8.05
CA THR A 62 -3.39 5.31 9.11
C THR A 62 -2.47 4.27 8.48
N PHE A 63 -1.18 4.37 8.74
CA PHE A 63 -0.21 3.37 8.29
C PHE A 63 -0.03 2.28 9.36
N SER A 64 -0.28 1.03 8.99
CA SER A 64 -0.02 -0.12 9.84
C SER A 64 1.15 -0.91 9.26
N HIS A 65 2.27 -0.91 9.98
CA HIS A 65 3.39 -1.80 9.70
C HIS A 65 3.06 -3.23 10.15
N SER A 66 3.62 -4.23 9.46
CA SER A 66 3.50 -5.64 9.81
C SER A 66 3.77 -5.86 11.30
N ARG A 67 2.80 -6.46 12.01
CA ARG A 67 2.92 -6.70 13.45
C ARG A 67 3.94 -7.82 13.71
N PRO A 68 4.88 -7.67 14.65
CA PRO A 68 5.75 -8.77 15.03
C PRO A 68 4.88 -9.88 15.64
N ARG A 69 4.88 -11.08 15.02
CA ARG A 69 4.12 -12.32 15.33
C ARG A 69 2.90 -12.65 14.47
N VAL A 70 2.56 -11.87 13.44
CA VAL A 70 1.53 -12.26 12.47
C VAL A 70 2.12 -12.28 11.06
N SER A 71 2.73 -13.42 10.67
CA SER A 71 3.14 -13.68 9.27
C SER A 71 1.94 -13.92 8.32
N ASN A 72 0.72 -13.58 8.75
CA ASN A 72 -0.53 -13.96 8.08
C ASN A 72 -1.31 -12.75 7.55
N ASP A 73 -0.71 -11.56 7.51
CA ASP A 73 -1.43 -10.36 7.05
C ASP A 73 -1.78 -10.45 5.55
N ASN A 74 -1.07 -11.29 4.77
CA ASN A 74 -1.45 -11.46 3.37
C ASN A 74 -1.15 -12.80 2.67
N PRO A 75 -1.56 -13.96 3.23
CA PRO A 75 -1.43 -15.25 2.55
C PRO A 75 -2.15 -15.28 1.19
N TYR A 76 -3.11 -14.37 0.96
CA TYR A 76 -3.88 -14.31 -0.27
C TYR A 76 -3.27 -13.44 -1.37
N SER A 77 -2.66 -12.29 -1.05
CA SER A 77 -1.85 -11.61 -2.08
C SER A 77 -0.60 -12.41 -2.39
N GLU A 78 0.01 -13.10 -1.43
CA GLU A 78 1.10 -14.03 -1.73
C GLU A 78 0.67 -15.16 -2.67
N SER A 79 -0.51 -15.76 -2.46
CA SER A 79 -1.02 -16.79 -3.38
C SER A 79 -1.43 -16.23 -4.74
N PHE A 80 -1.96 -14.99 -4.79
CA PHE A 80 -2.24 -14.28 -6.04
C PHE A 80 -0.94 -14.00 -6.83
N PHE A 81 0.09 -13.45 -6.18
CA PHE A 81 1.39 -13.21 -6.81
C PHE A 81 2.11 -14.52 -7.18
N ARG A 82 1.91 -15.60 -6.42
CA ARG A 82 2.40 -16.94 -6.79
C ARG A 82 1.74 -17.47 -8.06
N THR A 83 0.47 -17.14 -8.31
CA THR A 83 -0.26 -17.58 -9.51
C THR A 83 0.12 -16.77 -10.75
N LEU A 84 0.61 -15.55 -10.55
CA LEU A 84 1.11 -14.66 -11.62
C LEU A 84 2.59 -14.85 -11.95
N LYS A 85 3.28 -15.78 -11.28
CA LYS A 85 4.71 -16.03 -11.45
C LYS A 85 5.00 -16.93 -12.65
#